data_AF-A0A2K5CID1-F1
#
_entry.id   AF-A0A2K5CID1-F1
#
_cell.length_a   1.000
_cell.length_b   1.000
_cell.length_c   1.000
_cell.angle_alpha   90.00
_cell.angle_beta   90.00
_cell.angle_gamma   90.00
#
_symmetry.space_group_name_H-M   'P 1'
#
loop_
_entity.id
_entity.type
_entity.pdbx_description
1 polymer ?
#
loop_
_entity_poly.entity_id
_entity_poly.type
_entity_poly.pdbx_seq_one_letter_code
_entity_poly.pdbx_strand_id
1 'polypeptide(L)' 'MVNGPETRRTFCKQCGKHQPHKVTQYKKGKDSLVAMVGRQSQFSGRRLRPQRRLC' A
#
# COMPACT_ATOMS: atom_id res chain seq x y z
N MET A 1 13.60 14.27 -16.07
CA MET A 1 12.46 14.60 -15.17
C MET A 1 11.18 14.22 -15.90
N VAL A 2 10.49 13.15 -15.48
CA VAL A 2 9.25 12.69 -16.13
C VAL A 2 8.08 13.32 -15.40
N ASN A 3 7.39 14.24 -16.07
CA ASN A 3 6.20 14.91 -15.54
C ASN A 3 4.97 14.07 -15.87
N GLY A 4 4.54 13.26 -14.91
CA GLY A 4 3.27 12.51 -14.99
C GLY A 4 2.13 13.28 -14.33
N PRO A 5 0.87 12.98 -14.69
CA PRO A 5 -0.28 13.59 -14.02
C PRO A 5 -0.38 13.10 -12.57
N GLU A 6 -0.46 14.03 -11.62
CA GLU A 6 -0.60 13.75 -10.18
C GLU A 6 -1.92 13.02 -9.84
N THR A 7 -2.92 13.15 -10.72
CA THR A 7 -4.21 12.48 -10.58
C THR A 7 -4.61 11.79 -11.88
N ARG A 8 -5.04 10.52 -11.81
CA ARG A 8 -5.59 9.77 -12.96
C ARG A 8 -6.95 9.20 -12.60
N ARG A 9 -7.91 9.25 -13.54
CA ARG A 9 -9.20 8.56 -13.40
C ARG A 9 -9.01 7.08 -13.74
N THR A 10 -9.11 6.21 -12.74
CA THR A 10 -8.99 4.75 -12.92
C THR A 10 -10.10 4.02 -12.18
N PHE A 11 -10.34 2.76 -12.56
CA PHE A 11 -11.34 1.93 -11.91
C PHE A 11 -10.87 1.49 -10.52
N CYS A 12 -11.66 1.76 -9.49
CA CYS A 12 -11.42 1.24 -8.16
C CYS A 12 -12.12 -0.12 -8.01
N LYS A 13 -11.34 -1.20 -7.86
CA LYS A 13 -11.88 -2.56 -7.64
C LYS A 13 -12.74 -2.67 -6.36
N GLN A 14 -12.43 -1.88 -5.34
CA GLN A 14 -13.17 -1.90 -4.07
C GLN A 14 -14.48 -1.10 -4.14
N CYS A 15 -14.52 -0.03 -4.94
CA CYS A 15 -15.71 0.82 -5.05
C CYS A 15 -16.60 0.47 -6.25
N GLY A 16 -16.13 -0.38 -7.17
CA GLY A 16 -16.88 -0.78 -8.37
C GLY A 16 -17.12 0.34 -9.38
N LYS A 17 -16.41 1.47 -9.27
CA LYS A 17 -16.61 2.65 -10.12
C LYS A 17 -15.29 3.35 -10.44
N HIS A 18 -15.29 4.13 -11.52
CA HIS A 18 -14.17 4.97 -11.90
C HIS A 18 -14.12 6.21 -11.01
N GLN A 19 -12.96 6.44 -10.39
CA GLN A 19 -12.73 7.61 -9.53
C GLN A 19 -11.35 8.21 -9.83
N PRO A 20 -11.16 9.51 -9.54
CA PRO A 20 -9.83 10.10 -9.56
C PRO A 20 -8.97 9.50 -8.44
N HIS A 21 -7.80 8.96 -8.81
CA HIS A 21 -6.80 8.44 -7.89
C HIS A 21 -5.54 9.29 -7.94
N LYS A 22 -4.99 9.58 -6.75
CA LYS A 22 -3.70 10.24 -6.64
C LYS A 22 -2.60 9.25 -7.05
N VAL A 23 -1.84 9.62 -8.06
CA VAL A 23 -0.70 8.84 -8.55
C VAL A 23 0.55 9.34 -7.84
N THR A 24 1.11 8.51 -6.99
CA THR A 24 2.44 8.75 -6.41
C THR A 24 3.46 7.94 -7.18
N GLN A 25 4.64 8.52 -7.39
CA GLN A 25 5.74 7.76 -7.95
C GLN A 25 6.27 6.82 -6.87
N TYR A 26 6.31 5.52 -7.18
CA TYR A 26 6.98 4.57 -6.32
C TYR A 26 8.47 4.91 -6.25
N LYS A 27 8.96 5.17 -5.04
CA LYS A 27 10.39 5.26 -4.76
C LYS A 27 10.78 3.96 -4.08
N LYS A 28 11.73 3.23 -4.65
CA LYS A 28 12.35 2.11 -3.96
C LYS A 28 13.02 2.66 -2.69
N GLY A 29 12.58 2.21 -1.52
CA GLY A 29 13.27 2.53 -0.27
C GLY A 29 14.68 1.93 -0.26
N LYS A 30 15.55 2.41 0.64
CA LYS A 30 16.83 1.72 0.91
C LYS A 30 16.51 0.28 1.30
N ASP A 31 17.09 -0.69 0.59
CA ASP A 31 16.81 -2.11 0.76
C ASP A 31 16.85 -2.48 2.25
N SER A 32 15.71 -2.93 2.78
CA SER A 32 15.58 -3.40 4.15
C SER A 32 16.34 -4.72 4.28
N LEU A 33 17.63 -4.64 4.59
CA LEU A 33 18.48 -5.79 4.98
C LEU A 33 17.97 -6.52 6.23
N VAL A 34 16.99 -5.95 6.94
CA VAL A 34 16.38 -6.52 8.16
C VAL A 34 15.11 -7.32 7.81
N ALA A 35 15.25 -8.37 7.01
CA ALA A 35 14.16 -9.35 6.83
C ALA A 35 14.64 -10.81 6.72
N MET A 36 15.96 -11.05 6.61
CA MET A 36 16.49 -12.42 6.59
C MET A 36 16.70 -12.97 8.01
N VAL A 37 17.13 -12.14 8.96
CA VAL A 37 17.40 -12.53 10.36
C VAL A 37 16.21 -12.15 11.25
N GLY A 38 15.05 -12.74 10.98
CA GLY A 38 13.83 -12.43 11.75
C GLY A 38 12.71 -13.46 11.65
N ARG A 39 12.99 -14.66 11.12
CA ARG A 39 12.05 -15.80 11.20
C ARG A 39 12.20 -16.57 12.51
N GLN A 40 12.35 -15.89 13.63
CA GLN A 40 12.27 -16.56 14.94
C GLN A 40 11.40 -15.75 15.89
N SER A 41 10.27 -16.40 16.24
CA SER A 41 9.48 -16.18 17.45
C SER A 41 8.80 -14.81 17.59
N GLN A 42 7.53 -14.70 17.15
CA GLN A 42 6.40 -14.22 17.97
C GLN A 42 5.09 -14.80 17.39
N PHE A 43 4.83 -16.07 17.68
CA PHE A 43 3.47 -16.61 17.60
C PHE A 43 2.70 -16.03 18.81
N SER A 44 2.32 -14.75 18.76
CA SER A 44 1.48 -14.14 19.78
C SER A 44 0.27 -13.50 19.11
N GLY A 45 -0.86 -14.19 19.28
CA GLY A 45 -2.14 -13.83 18.70
C GLY A 45 -2.55 -12.41 19.07
N ARG A 46 -2.65 -11.54 18.06
CA ARG A 46 -3.54 -10.39 18.08
C ARG A 46 -4.33 -10.40 16.79
N ARG A 47 -5.62 -10.75 16.89
CA ARG A 47 -6.62 -10.50 15.83
C ARG A 47 -6.46 -9.06 15.39
N LEU A 48 -5.91 -8.85 14.20
CA LEU A 48 -5.94 -7.55 13.53
C LEU A 48 -7.43 -7.27 13.29
N ARG A 49 -7.98 -6.36 14.10
CA ARG A 49 -9.30 -5.80 13.86
C ARG A 49 -9.29 -5.30 12.42
N PRO A 50 -10.24 -5.73 11.55
CA PRO A 50 -10.34 -5.14 10.24
C PRO A 50 -10.68 -3.68 10.47
N GLN A 51 -9.69 -2.80 10.27
CA GLN A 51 -9.91 -1.36 10.23
C GLN A 51 -10.97 -1.16 9.16
N ARG A 52 -12.17 -0.85 9.66
CA ARG A 52 -13.34 -0.50 8.89
C ARG A 52 -12.91 0.50 7.83
N ARG A 53 -13.38 0.23 6.61
CA ARG A 53 -13.57 1.17 5.50
C ARG A 53 -13.30 2.62 5.93
N LEU A 54 -12.19 3.17 5.48
CA LEU A 54 -12.19 4.58 5.15
C LEU A 54 -11.75 4.67 3.70
N CYS A 55 -12.62 5.37 2.97
CA CYS A 55 -12.76 5.47 1.53
C CYS A 55 -11.45 5.76 0.80
#